data_AF-A0A4D5S519-F1
#
_entry.id   AF-A0A4D5S519-F1
#
_cell.length_a   1.000
_cell.length_b   1.000
_cell.length_c   1.000
_cell.angle_alpha   90.00
_cell.angle_beta   90.00
_cell.angle_gamma   90.00
#
_symmetry.space_group_name_H-M   'P 1'
#
loop_
_entity.id
_entity.type
_entity.pdbx_description
1 polymer ?
#
loop_
_entity_poly.entity_id
_entity_poly.type
_entity_poly.pdbx_seq_one_letter_code
_entity_poly.pdbx_strand_id
1 'polypeptide(L)'
;SSPKVSGQASMSPSFQAICTISGPTRHGQEIIGIITAMICVPAHKYLGREQSKVEDVDHPCPGLMRYNNYHARSCVEDATARHRTIPPYAIAARCDLFDPKGSYDVPRMTRIPGGAVDMKLTNYAMFKNLEFIAINGPPFHPDGSVLPPFQWSTSGFHVYHDGHPDKWMFGPTYHRWNSCPNL
;
A
#
# COMPACT_ATOMS: atom_id res chain seq x y z
N SER A 1 -1.13 -37.16 -5.16
CA SER A 1 -2.08 -36.71 -4.13
C SER A 1 -1.84 -35.22 -3.88
N SER A 2 -2.62 -34.36 -4.53
CA SER A 2 -2.49 -32.91 -4.38
C SER A 2 -3.09 -32.46 -3.04
N PRO A 3 -2.41 -31.61 -2.24
CA PRO A 3 -2.99 -31.14 -0.99
C PRO A 3 -4.13 -30.17 -1.29
N LYS A 4 -5.31 -30.47 -0.76
CA LYS A 4 -6.45 -29.54 -0.71
C LYS A 4 -6.08 -28.38 0.22
N VAL A 5 -5.78 -27.21 -0.34
CA VAL A 5 -5.75 -25.98 0.44
C VAL A 5 -7.20 -25.51 0.58
N SER A 6 -7.90 -26.03 1.59
CA SER A 6 -9.19 -25.50 2.04
C SER A 6 -8.94 -24.26 2.90
N GLY A 7 -8.54 -23.16 2.27
CA GLY A 7 -8.52 -21.85 2.91
C GLY A 7 -9.76 -21.08 2.49
N GLN A 8 -10.76 -20.97 3.38
CA GLN A 8 -11.75 -19.90 3.22
C GLN A 8 -10.97 -18.58 3.21
N ALA A 9 -10.96 -17.90 2.07
CA ALA A 9 -10.41 -16.56 1.96
C ALA A 9 -11.30 -15.62 2.78
N SER A 10 -10.92 -15.42 4.04
CA SER A 10 -11.45 -14.38 4.90
C SER A 10 -10.98 -13.03 4.34
N MET A 11 -11.78 -12.45 3.45
CA MET A 11 -11.74 -11.01 3.20
C MET A 11 -12.14 -10.28 4.49
N SER A 12 -11.65 -9.04 4.67
CA SER A 12 -11.87 -8.19 5.85
C SER A 12 -13.17 -8.51 6.61
N PRO A 13 -13.10 -8.87 7.90
CA PRO A 13 -14.20 -9.49 8.64
C PRO A 13 -15.39 -8.55 8.90
N SER A 14 -15.30 -7.28 8.50
CA SER A 14 -16.30 -6.26 8.82
C SER A 14 -17.69 -6.57 8.25
N PHE A 15 -17.79 -7.24 7.09
CA PHE A 15 -19.07 -7.64 6.50
C PHE A 15 -18.97 -8.96 5.72
N GLN A 16 -19.06 -10.08 6.44
CA GLN A 16 -18.97 -11.43 5.89
C GLN A 16 -20.02 -11.71 4.79
N ALA A 17 -21.23 -11.16 4.93
CA ALA A 17 -22.30 -11.31 3.95
C ALA A 17 -21.96 -10.69 2.60
N ILE A 18 -21.39 -9.47 2.60
CA ILE A 18 -20.97 -8.79 1.37
C ILE A 18 -19.85 -9.57 0.70
N CYS A 19 -18.85 -10.03 1.47
CA CYS A 19 -17.74 -10.81 0.94
C CYS A 19 -18.19 -12.12 0.29
N THR A 20 -19.26 -12.72 0.83
CA THR A 20 -19.86 -13.95 0.30
C THR A 20 -20.62 -13.68 -0.99
N ILE A 21 -21.38 -12.58 -1.06
CA ILE A 21 -22.19 -12.21 -2.24
C ILE A 21 -21.31 -11.65 -3.37
N SER A 22 -20.27 -10.90 -3.06
CA SER A 22 -19.31 -10.35 -4.03
C SER A 22 -18.28 -11.38 -4.50
N GLY A 23 -18.36 -12.62 -4.01
CA GLY A 23 -17.43 -13.67 -4.34
C GLY A 23 -17.42 -13.96 -5.86
N PRO A 24 -16.26 -13.94 -6.53
CA PRO A 24 -16.16 -14.33 -7.94
C PRO A 24 -16.48 -15.83 -8.15
N THR A 25 -16.53 -16.31 -9.40
CA THR A 25 -16.61 -17.75 -9.73
C THR A 25 -15.46 -18.55 -9.08
N ARG A 26 -15.61 -19.88 -8.88
CA ARG A 26 -14.62 -20.75 -8.19
C ARG A 26 -13.14 -20.51 -8.58
N HIS A 27 -12.85 -20.26 -9.85
CA HIS A 27 -11.50 -19.92 -10.33
C HIS A 27 -11.06 -18.48 -9.96
N GLY A 28 -11.99 -17.51 -10.03
CA GLY A 28 -11.75 -16.17 -9.53
C GLY A 28 -11.63 -16.12 -8.00
N GLN A 29 -12.23 -17.05 -7.24
CA GLN A 29 -12.08 -17.12 -5.79
C GLN A 29 -10.69 -17.56 -5.38
N GLU A 30 -10.05 -18.45 -6.16
CA GLU A 30 -8.66 -18.83 -5.96
C GLU A 30 -7.76 -17.61 -6.21
N ILE A 31 -7.89 -16.93 -7.35
CA ILE A 31 -7.03 -15.78 -7.69
C ILE A 31 -7.27 -14.57 -6.76
N ILE A 32 -8.52 -14.16 -6.53
CA ILE A 32 -8.87 -13.04 -5.65
C ILE A 32 -8.63 -13.39 -4.18
N GLY A 33 -8.85 -14.64 -3.79
CA GLY A 33 -8.52 -15.14 -2.45
C GLY A 33 -7.03 -15.10 -2.19
N ILE A 34 -6.20 -15.48 -3.18
CA ILE A 34 -4.74 -15.38 -3.10
C ILE A 34 -4.31 -13.90 -3.06
N ILE A 35 -4.80 -13.03 -3.96
CA ILE A 35 -4.48 -11.59 -3.94
C ILE A 35 -4.85 -10.94 -2.61
N THR A 36 -6.05 -11.20 -2.10
CA THR A 36 -6.54 -10.62 -0.84
C THR A 36 -5.76 -11.17 0.35
N ALA A 37 -5.48 -12.48 0.37
CA ALA A 37 -4.66 -13.10 1.40
C ALA A 37 -3.23 -12.55 1.40
N MET A 38 -2.71 -12.12 0.25
CA MET A 38 -1.32 -11.70 0.16
C MET A 38 -1.11 -10.19 0.27
N ILE A 39 -2.06 -9.35 -0.17
CA ILE A 39 -2.00 -7.90 0.00
C ILE A 39 -2.56 -7.49 1.35
N CYS A 40 -3.79 -7.94 1.66
CA CYS A 40 -4.53 -7.42 2.81
C CYS A 40 -4.08 -8.04 4.12
N VAL A 41 -3.65 -9.31 4.15
CA VAL A 41 -3.24 -9.96 5.42
C VAL A 41 -1.92 -9.39 5.96
N PRO A 42 -0.85 -9.18 5.16
CA PRO A 42 0.36 -8.54 5.67
C PRO A 42 0.09 -7.09 6.12
N ALA A 43 -0.67 -6.32 5.34
CA ALA A 43 -1.06 -4.95 5.72
C ALA A 43 -1.89 -4.94 7.02
N HIS A 44 -2.85 -5.86 7.17
CA HIS A 44 -3.66 -6.01 8.37
C HIS A 44 -2.86 -6.44 9.59
N LYS A 45 -1.93 -7.39 9.44
CA LYS A 45 -1.03 -7.84 10.52
C LYS A 45 -0.12 -6.72 10.99
N TYR A 46 0.45 -5.95 10.07
CA TYR A 46 1.29 -4.80 10.41
C TYR A 46 0.46 -3.70 11.08
N LEU A 47 -0.73 -3.39 10.53
CA LEU A 47 -1.66 -2.44 11.14
C LEU A 47 -2.05 -2.88 12.56
N GLY A 48 -2.41 -4.14 12.78
CA GLY A 48 -2.77 -4.65 14.11
C GLY A 48 -1.63 -4.56 15.14
N ARG A 49 -0.38 -4.73 14.71
CA ARG A 49 0.81 -4.61 15.57
C ARG A 49 1.18 -3.17 15.91
N GLU A 50 1.01 -2.25 14.95
CA GLU A 50 1.56 -0.89 15.05
C GLU A 50 0.50 0.17 15.38
N GLN A 51 -0.79 -0.11 15.16
CA GLN A 51 -1.86 0.87 15.39
C GLN A 51 -1.91 1.41 16.82
N SER A 52 -1.59 0.58 17.82
CA SER A 52 -1.57 0.99 19.23
C SER A 52 -0.43 1.93 19.58
N LYS A 53 0.56 2.09 18.70
CA LYS A 53 1.71 2.99 18.88
C LYS A 53 1.46 4.37 18.25
N VAL A 54 0.31 4.55 17.60
CA VAL A 54 -0.08 5.84 17.01
C VAL A 54 -0.65 6.74 18.09
N GLU A 55 0.21 7.49 18.74
CA GLU A 55 -0.15 8.37 19.86
C GLU A 55 -0.44 9.81 19.43
N ASP A 56 0.05 10.24 18.25
CA ASP A 56 -0.14 11.60 17.75
C ASP A 56 -0.24 11.67 16.21
N VAL A 57 -0.80 12.79 15.74
CA VAL A 57 -1.04 13.16 14.35
C VAL A 57 0.27 13.53 13.63
N ASP A 58 1.19 14.18 14.34
CA ASP A 58 2.46 14.63 13.76
C ASP A 58 3.43 13.46 13.58
N HIS A 59 3.44 12.50 14.52
CA HIS A 59 4.19 11.24 14.47
C HIS A 59 3.48 10.21 15.37
N PRO A 60 3.26 8.93 15.01
CA PRO A 60 3.71 8.13 13.86
C PRO A 60 2.60 7.76 12.85
N CYS A 61 1.43 8.42 12.89
CA CYS A 61 0.31 8.12 11.98
C CYS A 61 0.68 8.24 10.48
N PRO A 62 1.40 9.30 10.03
CA PRO A 62 1.88 9.39 8.65
C PRO A 62 2.84 8.25 8.28
N GLY A 63 3.73 7.86 9.19
CA GLY A 63 4.70 6.78 8.99
C GLY A 63 4.02 5.41 8.83
N LEU A 64 3.00 5.13 9.63
CA LEU A 64 2.20 3.90 9.54
C LEU A 64 1.45 3.82 8.20
N MET A 65 0.71 4.87 7.83
CA MET A 65 -0.08 4.90 6.59
C MET A 65 0.79 4.91 5.32
N ARG A 66 2.05 5.34 5.44
CA ARG A 66 3.04 5.37 4.36
C ARG A 66 3.96 4.15 4.37
N TYR A 67 3.78 3.22 5.31
CA TYR A 67 4.72 2.14 5.52
C TYR A 67 4.80 1.19 4.33
N ASN A 68 6.02 1.06 3.83
CA ASN A 68 6.41 -0.01 2.92
C ASN A 68 7.89 -0.32 3.16
N ASN A 69 8.15 -1.51 3.67
CA ASN A 69 9.49 -2.06 3.80
C ASN A 69 9.48 -3.51 3.31
N TYR A 70 9.12 -3.68 2.04
CA TYR A 70 9.02 -5.01 1.41
C TYR A 70 10.35 -5.78 1.37
N HIS A 71 11.48 -5.09 1.58
CA HIS A 71 12.79 -5.74 1.72
C HIS A 71 12.98 -6.39 3.09
N ALA A 72 12.31 -5.89 4.15
CA ALA A 72 12.39 -6.46 5.48
C ALA A 72 11.59 -7.76 5.56
N ARG A 73 12.25 -8.82 6.03
CA ARG A 73 11.76 -10.21 6.08
C ARG A 73 10.57 -10.48 7.03
N SER A 74 9.83 -9.49 7.49
CA SER A 74 9.18 -9.59 8.82
C SER A 74 7.66 -9.79 8.86
N CYS A 75 6.91 -9.69 7.76
CA CYS A 75 5.43 -9.73 7.86
C CYS A 75 4.85 -11.15 7.89
N VAL A 76 5.64 -12.16 7.48
CA VAL A 76 5.23 -13.56 7.34
C VAL A 76 6.36 -14.43 7.90
N GLU A 77 6.14 -14.96 9.11
CA GLU A 77 7.08 -15.84 9.83
C GLU A 77 7.34 -17.18 9.11
N ASP A 78 6.59 -17.49 8.05
CA ASP A 78 6.69 -18.77 7.36
C ASP A 78 7.89 -18.82 6.39
N ALA A 79 8.97 -19.48 6.85
CA ALA A 79 10.25 -19.77 6.19
C ALA A 79 10.17 -20.37 4.76
N THR A 80 8.99 -20.71 4.24
CA THR A 80 8.82 -21.36 2.92
C THR A 80 8.18 -20.51 1.82
N ALA A 81 7.56 -19.37 2.13
CA ALA A 81 6.87 -18.56 1.12
C ALA A 81 7.85 -17.79 0.20
N ARG A 82 7.81 -18.06 -1.11
CA ARG A 82 8.46 -17.26 -2.18
C ARG A 82 7.95 -15.81 -2.25
N HIS A 83 6.94 -15.49 -1.44
CA HIS A 83 6.18 -14.23 -1.39
C HIS A 83 6.73 -13.18 -0.43
N ARG A 84 7.95 -13.40 0.07
CA ARG A 84 8.51 -12.68 1.21
C ARG A 84 8.91 -11.23 0.96
N THR A 85 9.01 -10.80 -0.29
CA THR A 85 9.58 -9.50 -0.67
C THR A 85 8.83 -8.89 -1.84
N ILE A 86 7.51 -8.73 -1.71
CA ILE A 86 6.68 -8.24 -2.79
C ILE A 86 6.19 -6.81 -2.48
N PRO A 87 6.61 -5.80 -3.25
CA PRO A 87 6.33 -4.38 -2.99
C PRO A 87 4.87 -3.98 -2.73
N PRO A 88 3.85 -4.62 -3.33
CA PRO A 88 2.45 -4.30 -3.03
C PRO A 88 1.94 -4.87 -1.69
N TYR A 89 2.69 -5.74 -1.01
CA TYR A 89 2.25 -6.39 0.23
C TYR A 89 2.61 -5.56 1.47
N ALA A 90 2.29 -4.28 1.38
CA ALA A 90 2.53 -3.27 2.40
C ALA A 90 1.29 -2.38 2.52
N ILE A 91 1.22 -1.55 3.58
CA ILE A 91 0.13 -0.57 3.72
C ILE A 91 0.12 0.38 2.52
N ALA A 92 1.29 0.91 2.16
CA ALA A 92 1.45 1.76 0.99
C ALA A 92 2.13 1.00 -0.17
N ALA A 93 1.34 0.35 -1.01
CA ALA A 93 1.83 -0.47 -2.12
C ALA A 93 2.72 0.30 -3.14
N ARG A 94 3.74 -0.38 -3.68
CA ARG A 94 4.64 0.12 -4.76
C ARG A 94 4.73 -0.87 -5.93
N CYS A 95 3.70 -0.99 -6.76
CA CYS A 95 3.72 -1.98 -7.87
C CYS A 95 4.76 -1.64 -8.95
N ASP A 96 5.29 -0.41 -8.97
CA ASP A 96 6.37 -0.01 -9.85
C ASP A 96 7.72 -0.69 -9.54
N LEU A 97 7.87 -1.20 -8.31
CA LEU A 97 9.09 -1.86 -7.83
C LEU A 97 9.07 -3.38 -8.00
N PHE A 98 8.05 -3.93 -8.69
CA PHE A 98 8.08 -5.33 -9.11
C PHE A 98 9.32 -5.62 -9.94
N ASP A 99 9.95 -6.77 -9.70
CA ASP A 99 11.03 -7.25 -10.55
C ASP A 99 10.46 -7.54 -11.94
N PRO A 100 10.91 -6.87 -13.02
CA PRO A 100 10.48 -7.16 -14.38
C PRO A 100 10.72 -8.62 -14.81
N LYS A 101 11.69 -9.30 -14.18
CA LYS A 101 12.03 -10.71 -14.43
C LYS A 101 11.49 -11.65 -13.35
N GLY A 102 10.75 -11.13 -12.38
CA GLY A 102 10.17 -11.92 -11.29
C GLY A 102 9.04 -12.82 -11.79
N SER A 103 9.00 -14.05 -11.28
CA SER A 103 7.86 -14.96 -11.45
C SER A 103 7.03 -14.95 -10.18
N TYR A 104 5.76 -14.58 -10.29
CA TYR A 104 4.83 -14.49 -9.17
C TYR A 104 3.71 -15.52 -9.34
N ASP A 105 3.26 -16.11 -8.24
CA ASP A 105 2.31 -17.23 -8.23
C ASP A 105 0.86 -16.81 -8.64
N VAL A 106 0.63 -15.50 -8.83
CA VAL A 106 -0.67 -14.94 -9.19
C VAL A 106 -0.67 -14.43 -10.63
N PRO A 107 -1.60 -14.89 -11.49
CA PRO A 107 -1.80 -14.33 -12.81
C PRO A 107 -2.06 -12.81 -12.75
N ARG A 108 -1.45 -12.02 -13.64
CA ARG A 108 -1.53 -10.54 -13.74
C ARG A 108 -0.73 -9.77 -12.68
N MET A 109 0.01 -10.46 -11.81
CA MET A 109 0.94 -9.81 -10.89
C MET A 109 2.20 -9.41 -11.64
N THR A 110 2.18 -8.19 -12.17
CA THR A 110 3.21 -7.65 -13.05
C THR A 110 3.55 -6.23 -12.63
N ARG A 111 4.72 -5.76 -13.08
CA ARG A 111 5.16 -4.39 -12.89
C ARG A 111 4.23 -3.42 -13.62
N ILE A 112 3.59 -2.54 -12.87
CA ILE A 112 2.66 -1.53 -13.38
C ILE A 112 2.92 -0.19 -12.68
N PRO A 113 2.61 0.97 -13.32
CA PRO A 113 2.68 2.28 -12.68
C PRO A 113 1.48 2.47 -11.73
N GLY A 114 1.42 1.67 -10.66
CA GLY A 114 0.30 1.67 -9.70
C GLY A 114 0.78 1.46 -8.27
N GLY A 115 -0.03 1.89 -7.31
CA GLY A 115 0.30 1.82 -5.88
C GLY A 115 -0.41 2.89 -5.07
N ALA A 116 0.07 3.10 -3.85
CA ALA A 116 -0.43 4.17 -2.98
C ALA A 116 0.15 5.52 -3.40
N VAL A 117 -0.72 6.47 -3.78
CA VAL A 117 -0.32 7.77 -4.37
C VAL A 117 -0.53 8.97 -3.43
N ASP A 118 -1.12 8.76 -2.26
CA ASP A 118 -1.29 9.82 -1.27
C ASP A 118 -1.44 9.28 0.15
N MET A 119 -1.48 10.20 1.11
CA MET A 119 -1.96 9.99 2.47
C MET A 119 -2.71 11.25 2.89
N LYS A 120 -3.85 11.09 3.57
CA LYS A 120 -4.62 12.20 4.15
C LYS A 120 -4.94 11.86 5.60
N LEU A 121 -4.74 12.82 6.49
CA LEU A 121 -4.92 12.68 7.93
C LEU A 121 -5.64 13.89 8.49
N THR A 122 -6.63 13.66 9.33
CA THR A 122 -7.31 14.69 10.10
C THR A 122 -7.52 14.19 11.53
N ASN A 123 -7.63 15.11 12.47
CA ASN A 123 -8.12 14.84 13.82
C ASN A 123 -9.43 15.60 14.08
N TYR A 124 -9.98 15.45 15.28
CA TYR A 124 -11.22 16.12 15.66
C TYR A 124 -11.16 17.64 15.58
N ALA A 125 -10.03 18.26 15.96
CA ALA A 125 -9.87 19.72 15.91
C ALA A 125 -9.75 20.23 14.46
N MET A 126 -8.90 19.59 13.66
CA MET A 126 -8.73 19.87 12.23
C MET A 126 -10.03 19.71 11.45
N PHE A 127 -10.79 18.65 11.71
CA PHE A 127 -12.05 18.40 11.02
C PHE A 127 -13.06 19.52 11.24
N LYS A 128 -13.16 20.06 12.47
CA LYS A 128 -14.02 21.21 12.78
C LYS A 128 -13.63 22.48 12.02
N ASN A 129 -12.36 22.60 11.66
CA ASN A 129 -11.81 23.76 10.95
C ASN A 129 -11.65 23.52 9.44
N LEU A 130 -12.08 22.37 8.91
CA LEU A 130 -11.85 21.95 7.52
C LEU A 130 -10.36 21.89 7.14
N GLU A 131 -9.55 21.37 8.06
CA GLU A 131 -8.10 21.22 7.92
C GLU A 131 -7.73 19.74 7.78
N PHE A 132 -6.61 19.45 7.12
CA PHE A 132 -6.02 18.12 7.09
C PHE A 132 -4.53 18.19 6.74
N ILE A 133 -3.78 17.16 7.09
CA ILE A 133 -2.42 16.93 6.59
C ILE A 133 -2.52 16.00 5.38
N ALA A 134 -1.83 16.35 4.30
CA ALA A 134 -1.69 15.47 3.14
C ALA A 134 -0.24 15.29 2.73
N ILE A 135 0.08 14.08 2.26
CA ILE A 135 1.32 13.77 1.54
C ILE A 135 0.91 13.30 0.16
N ASN A 136 1.51 13.89 -0.88
CA ASN A 136 1.22 13.55 -2.26
C ASN A 136 2.37 12.75 -2.89
N GLY A 137 2.04 11.72 -3.67
CA GLY A 137 2.99 10.84 -4.35
C GLY A 137 3.17 9.46 -3.72
N PRO A 138 3.93 8.57 -4.38
CA PRO A 138 4.29 7.26 -3.84
C PRO A 138 5.09 7.34 -2.54
N PRO A 139 5.05 6.30 -1.67
CA PRO A 139 5.86 6.30 -0.45
C PRO A 139 7.34 6.29 -0.84
N PHE A 140 8.17 6.99 -0.06
CA PHE A 140 9.62 6.96 -0.18
C PHE A 140 10.25 7.16 1.20
N HIS A 141 11.50 6.74 1.36
CA HIS A 141 12.30 7.09 2.53
C HIS A 141 13.16 8.31 2.17
N PRO A 142 13.25 9.35 3.02
CA PRO A 142 14.00 10.57 2.69
C PRO A 142 15.47 10.32 2.31
N ASP A 143 16.09 9.31 2.90
CA ASP A 143 17.46 8.87 2.61
C ASP A 143 17.56 7.93 1.39
N GLY A 144 16.42 7.49 0.84
CA GLY A 144 16.31 6.54 -0.26
C GLY A 144 16.80 5.12 0.06
N SER A 145 17.09 4.79 1.32
CA SER A 145 17.78 3.55 1.69
C SER A 145 16.88 2.30 1.59
N VAL A 146 15.61 2.45 1.96
CA VAL A 146 14.62 1.36 1.97
C VAL A 146 13.68 1.44 0.77
N LEU A 147 13.22 2.64 0.41
CA LEU A 147 12.30 2.84 -0.69
C LEU A 147 12.70 4.09 -1.47
N PRO A 148 13.14 3.96 -2.73
CA PRO A 148 13.56 5.11 -3.51
C PRO A 148 12.33 5.97 -3.88
N PRO A 149 12.50 7.29 -3.99
CA PRO A 149 11.51 8.15 -4.61
C PRO A 149 11.12 7.64 -6.00
N PHE A 150 9.84 7.76 -6.33
CA PHE A 150 9.37 7.45 -7.67
C PHE A 150 9.76 8.58 -8.62
N GLN A 151 10.24 8.23 -9.81
CA GLN A 151 10.64 9.18 -10.84
C GLN A 151 10.25 8.66 -12.23
N TRP A 152 9.49 9.44 -13.00
CA TRP A 152 8.96 9.03 -14.30
C TRP A 152 10.07 8.72 -15.31
N SER A 153 11.01 9.64 -15.49
CA SER A 153 12.12 9.53 -16.45
C SER A 153 13.00 8.28 -16.26
N THR A 154 13.14 7.78 -15.02
CA THR A 154 13.92 6.58 -14.70
C THR A 154 13.07 5.33 -14.47
N SER A 155 11.74 5.46 -14.47
CA SER A 155 10.84 4.33 -14.21
C SER A 155 10.83 3.31 -15.34
N GLY A 156 11.09 3.72 -16.58
CA GLY A 156 10.91 2.88 -17.77
C GLY A 156 9.43 2.64 -18.13
N PHE A 157 8.49 3.40 -17.55
CA PHE A 157 7.10 3.41 -18.00
C PHE A 157 6.91 4.45 -19.12
N HIS A 158 6.30 4.01 -20.22
CA HIS A 158 5.96 4.86 -21.36
C HIS A 158 4.46 5.17 -21.34
N VAL A 159 4.03 6.00 -20.38
CA VAL A 159 2.64 6.42 -20.20
C VAL A 159 2.56 7.94 -20.18
N TYR A 160 1.43 8.52 -20.62
CA TYR A 160 1.21 9.95 -20.54
C TYR A 160 1.08 10.41 -19.08
N HIS A 161 1.75 11.50 -18.73
CA HIS A 161 1.77 12.07 -17.37
C HIS A 161 1.98 13.59 -17.40
N ASP A 162 1.42 14.27 -18.40
CA ASP A 162 1.57 15.71 -18.57
C ASP A 162 1.04 16.47 -17.34
N GLY A 163 1.80 17.45 -16.86
CA GLY A 163 1.49 18.20 -15.65
C GLY A 163 1.91 17.52 -14.34
N HIS A 164 2.41 16.28 -14.38
CA HIS A 164 3.01 15.66 -13.21
C HIS A 164 4.47 16.10 -13.02
N PRO A 165 4.95 16.21 -11.78
CA PRO A 165 6.37 16.32 -11.50
C PRO A 165 7.08 15.03 -11.96
N ASP A 166 8.30 15.17 -12.50
CA ASP A 166 9.11 14.01 -12.88
C ASP A 166 9.44 13.15 -11.64
N LYS A 167 9.91 13.80 -10.56
CA LYS A 167 10.32 13.14 -9.31
C LYS A 167 9.35 13.45 -8.17
N TRP A 168 8.90 12.41 -7.48
CA TRP A 168 7.93 12.49 -6.40
C TRP A 168 8.62 12.38 -5.04
N MET A 169 8.89 13.52 -4.41
CA MET A 169 9.56 13.64 -3.11
C MET A 169 8.88 14.68 -2.21
N PHE A 170 7.54 14.69 -2.17
CA PHE A 170 6.80 15.67 -1.38
C PHE A 170 6.68 15.25 0.08
N GLY A 171 6.91 16.21 0.98
CA GLY A 171 6.68 16.05 2.41
C GLY A 171 5.22 16.28 2.81
N PRO A 172 4.90 16.11 4.10
CA PRO A 172 3.58 16.44 4.63
C PRO A 172 3.29 17.94 4.48
N THR A 173 2.11 18.24 3.97
CA THR A 173 1.60 19.60 3.79
C THR A 173 0.33 19.76 4.62
N TYR A 174 0.26 20.83 5.39
CA TYR A 174 -0.92 21.18 6.16
C TYR A 174 -1.87 22.03 5.29
N HIS A 175 -3.07 21.51 5.05
CA HIS A 175 -4.11 22.19 4.27
C HIS A 175 -5.14 22.83 5.21
N ARG A 176 -5.51 24.08 4.93
CA ARG A 176 -6.68 24.75 5.51
C ARG A 176 -7.60 25.25 4.42
N TRP A 177 -8.88 24.98 4.56
CA TRP A 177 -9.89 25.58 3.71
C TRP A 177 -9.88 27.12 3.88
N ASN A 178 -10.01 27.87 2.79
CA ASN A 178 -10.02 29.34 2.73
C ASN A 178 -8.70 30.08 3.08
N SER A 179 -7.59 29.39 3.33
CA SER A 179 -6.27 30.03 3.28
C SER A 179 -5.62 29.69 1.94
N CYS A 180 -5.29 30.71 1.13
CA CYS A 180 -4.37 30.48 0.02
C CYS A 180 -3.05 29.93 0.59
N PRO A 181 -2.50 28.82 0.07
CA PRO A 181 -1.10 28.53 0.30
C PRO A 181 -0.32 29.68 -0.31
N ASN A 182 0.49 30.38 0.49
CA ASN A 182 1.39 31.40 -0.03
C ASN A 182 2.25 30.75 -1.13
N LEU A 183 2.06 31.22 -2.37
CA LEU A 183 3.00 31.03 -3.47
C LEU A 183 4.26 31.84 -3.21
#